data_AF-X1JEM7-F1
#
_entry.id   AF-X1JEM7-F1
#
_cell.length_a   1.000
_cell.length_b   1.000
_cell.length_c   1.000
_cell.angle_alpha   90.00
_cell.angle_beta   90.00
_cell.angle_gamma   90.00
#
_symmetry.space_group_name_H-M   'P 1'
#
loop_
_entity.id
_entity.type
_entity.pdbx_description
1 polymer ?
#
loop_
_entity_poly.entity_id
_entity_poly.type
_entity_poly.pdbx_seq_one_letter_code
_entity_poly.pdbx_strand_id
1 'polypeptide(L)'
;MKYEEAMQKLEEITQKLEEGNLPLEEALRNFEEGMNLISFCEKKLEEAEKKIEVLIKEKNKFRLKKWKTEESEEEEDKEIEKKKEQNLLFSKEED
;
A
#
# COMPACT_ATOMS: atom_id res chain seq x y z
N MET A 1 -19.18 -8.51 -3.59
CA MET A 1 -18.70 -8.24 -2.23
C MET A 1 -18.18 -6.82 -2.18
N LYS A 2 -18.52 -6.08 -1.12
CA LYS A 2 -18.03 -4.72 -0.85
C LYS A 2 -16.75 -4.76 0.00
N TYR A 3 -16.06 -3.64 0.11
CA TYR A 3 -14.84 -3.54 0.93
C TYR A 3 -15.17 -3.79 2.41
N GLU A 4 -16.22 -3.16 2.92
CA GLU A 4 -16.66 -3.26 4.31
C GLU A 4 -17.08 -4.70 4.66
N GLU A 5 -17.74 -5.39 3.72
CA GLU A 5 -18.10 -6.80 3.87
C GLU A 5 -16.87 -7.71 3.93
N ALA A 6 -15.83 -7.42 3.13
CA ALA A 6 -14.59 -8.19 3.15
C ALA A 6 -13.78 -7.96 4.44
N MET A 7 -13.76 -6.73 4.93
CA MET A 7 -13.13 -6.39 6.21
C MET A 7 -13.82 -7.07 7.40
N GLN A 8 -15.15 -7.06 7.43
CA GLN A 8 -15.90 -7.74 8.48
C GLN A 8 -15.62 -9.25 8.49
N LYS A 9 -15.59 -9.90 7.32
CA LYS A 9 -15.22 -11.32 7.21
C LYS A 9 -13.79 -11.60 7.65
N LEU A 10 -12.86 -10.69 7.33
CA LEU A 10 -11.47 -10.84 7.74
C LEU A 10 -11.35 -10.77 9.27
N GLU A 11 -12.05 -9.85 9.94
CA GLU A 11 -12.12 -9.79 11.40
C GLU A 11 -12.66 -11.10 11.99
N GLU A 12 -13.76 -11.62 11.45
CA GLU A 12 -14.34 -12.90 11.90
C GLU A 12 -13.35 -14.07 11.75
N ILE A 13 -12.61 -14.12 10.64
CA ILE A 13 -11.58 -15.15 10.40
C ILE A 13 -10.43 -15.00 11.40
N THR A 14 -9.99 -13.77 11.63
CA THR A 14 -8.87 -13.48 12.53
C THR A 14 -9.22 -13.89 13.95
N GLN A 15 -10.43 -13.55 14.40
CA GLN A 15 -10.95 -13.96 15.70
C GLN A 15 -10.97 -15.49 15.86
N LYS A 16 -11.48 -16.23 14.85
CA LYS A 16 -11.51 -17.70 14.89
C LYS A 16 -10.11 -18.32 14.94
N LEU A 17 -9.16 -17.74 14.22
CA LEU A 17 -7.76 -18.21 14.25
C LEU A 17 -7.10 -17.93 15.61
N GLU A 18 -7.40 -16.80 16.23
CA GLU A 18 -6.89 -16.41 17.56
C GLU A 18 -7.47 -17.26 18.70
N GLU A 19 -8.71 -17.74 18.57
CA GLU A 19 -9.33 -18.65 19.54
C GLU A 19 -8.55 -19.97 19.71
N GLY A 20 -7.79 -20.38 18.69
CA GLY A 20 -6.83 -21.49 18.76
C GLY A 20 -7.42 -22.89 18.98
N ASN A 21 -8.75 -23.03 18.90
CA ASN A 21 -9.50 -24.27 19.13
C ASN A 21 -9.93 -24.98 17.82
N LEU A 22 -9.44 -24.51 16.66
CA LEU A 22 -9.79 -25.03 15.36
C LEU A 22 -8.98 -26.29 14.99
N PRO A 23 -9.60 -27.30 14.37
CA PRO A 23 -8.86 -28.35 13.68
C PRO A 23 -7.90 -27.78 12.63
N LEU A 24 -6.76 -28.43 12.41
CA LEU A 24 -5.72 -27.97 11.47
C LEU A 24 -6.28 -27.67 10.06
N GLU A 25 -7.10 -28.56 9.53
CA GLU A 25 -7.71 -28.39 8.20
C GLU A 25 -8.58 -27.13 8.12
N GLU A 26 -9.29 -26.82 9.20
CA GLU A 26 -10.15 -25.64 9.27
C GLU A 26 -9.33 -24.36 9.46
N ALA A 27 -8.27 -24.42 10.26
CA ALA A 27 -7.32 -23.31 10.40
C ALA A 27 -6.66 -22.95 9.06
N LEU A 28 -6.25 -23.96 8.27
CA LEU A 28 -5.68 -23.75 6.94
C LEU A 28 -6.69 -23.12 5.97
N ARG A 29 -7.95 -23.58 5.98
CA ARG A 29 -9.01 -22.98 5.15
C ARG A 29 -9.31 -21.53 5.53
N ASN A 30 -9.41 -21.23 6.82
CA ASN A 30 -9.61 -19.86 7.31
C ASN A 30 -8.42 -18.97 6.91
N PHE A 31 -7.19 -19.47 7.00
CA PHE A 31 -6.01 -18.74 6.58
C PHE A 31 -6.02 -18.42 5.08
N GLU A 32 -6.30 -19.41 4.22
CA GLU A 32 -6.41 -19.19 2.77
C GLU A 32 -7.53 -18.19 2.43
N GLU A 33 -8.69 -18.29 3.08
CA GLU A 33 -9.77 -17.32 2.90
C GLU A 33 -9.35 -15.91 3.33
N GLY A 34 -8.66 -15.79 4.47
CA GLY A 34 -8.11 -14.52 4.95
C GLY A 34 -7.14 -13.89 3.94
N MET A 35 -6.22 -14.68 3.37
CA MET A 35 -5.30 -14.20 2.33
C MET A 35 -6.03 -13.71 1.08
N ASN A 36 -7.07 -14.42 0.66
CA ASN A 36 -7.88 -14.01 -0.48
C ASN A 36 -8.64 -12.70 -0.21
N LEU A 37 -9.16 -12.52 1.02
CA LEU A 37 -9.82 -11.28 1.43
C LEU A 37 -8.84 -10.10 1.48
N ILE A 38 -7.61 -10.30 1.98
CA ILE A 38 -6.56 -9.27 1.96
C ILE A 38 -6.27 -8.83 0.52
N SER A 39 -6.03 -9.79 -0.38
CA SER A 39 -5.77 -9.47 -1.80
C SER A 39 -6.95 -8.74 -2.45
N PHE A 40 -8.18 -9.09 -2.09
CA PHE A 40 -9.37 -8.36 -2.53
C PHE A 40 -9.40 -6.92 -2.01
N CYS A 41 -9.12 -6.70 -0.73
CA CYS A 41 -9.08 -5.39 -0.11
C CYS A 41 -8.01 -4.50 -0.74
N GLU A 42 -6.80 -5.01 -0.95
CA GLU A 42 -5.71 -4.29 -1.63
C GLU A 42 -6.13 -3.81 -3.03
N LYS A 43 -6.72 -4.71 -3.84
CA LYS A 43 -7.22 -4.34 -5.17
C LYS A 43 -8.30 -3.27 -5.12
N LYS A 44 -9.19 -3.32 -4.14
CA LYS A 44 -10.24 -2.31 -3.98
C LYS A 44 -9.68 -0.94 -3.61
N LEU A 45 -8.66 -0.90 -2.76
CA LEU A 45 -7.97 0.33 -2.41
C LEU A 45 -7.20 0.89 -3.62
N GLU A 46 -6.51 0.04 -4.39
CA GLU A 46 -5.81 0.44 -5.60
C GLU A 46 -6.78 1.02 -6.66
N GLU A 47 -7.93 0.38 -6.86
CA GLU A 47 -9.00 0.90 -7.73
C GLU A 47 -9.50 2.27 -7.27
N ALA A 48 -9.66 2.47 -5.96
CA ALA A 48 -10.09 3.74 -5.39
C ALA A 48 -9.04 4.83 -5.57
N GLU A 49 -7.77 4.53 -5.30
CA GLU A 49 -6.64 5.44 -5.50
C GLU A 49 -6.56 5.92 -6.95
N LYS A 50 -6.60 4.98 -7.92
CA LYS A 50 -6.59 5.31 -9.36
C LYS A 50 -7.74 6.23 -9.76
N LYS A 51 -8.95 5.98 -9.25
CA LYS A 51 -10.11 6.84 -9.52
C LYS A 51 -9.89 8.26 -8.99
N ILE A 52 -9.34 8.39 -7.79
CA ILE A 52 -9.02 9.70 -7.20
C ILE A 52 -7.93 10.38 -8.03
N GLU A 53 -6.90 9.65 -8.48
CA GLU A 53 -5.82 10.19 -9.31
C GLU A 53 -6.34 10.77 -10.64
N VAL A 54 -7.24 10.06 -11.33
CA VAL A 54 -7.87 10.53 -12.57
C VAL A 54 -8.68 11.81 -12.32
N LEU A 55 -9.54 11.82 -11.31
CA LEU A 55 -10.36 12.99 -10.96
C LEU A 55 -9.51 14.22 -10.60
N ILE A 56 -8.35 13.99 -10.00
CA ILE A 56 -7.41 15.03 -9.61
C ILE A 56 -6.66 15.59 -10.82
N LYS A 57 -6.20 14.73 -11.74
CA LYS A 57 -5.56 15.15 -13.02
C LYS A 57 -6.50 16.03 -13.85
N GLU A 58 -7.79 15.72 -13.87
CA GLU A 58 -8.80 16.52 -14.58
C GLU A 58 -9.04 17.91 -13.95
N LYS A 59 -8.87 18.05 -12.61
CA LYS A 59 -9.09 19.32 -11.87
C LYS A 59 -7.83 20.16 -11.65
N ASN A 60 -6.67 19.69 -12.09
CA ASN A 60 -5.43 20.46 -12.26
C ASN A 60 -4.91 21.20 -11.00
N LYS A 61 -5.12 20.69 -9.76
CA LYS A 61 -4.52 21.32 -8.55
C LYS A 61 -4.22 20.42 -7.34
N PHE A 62 -4.46 19.12 -7.38
CA PHE A 62 -4.00 18.24 -6.31
C PHE A 62 -2.99 17.25 -6.89
N ARG A 63 -1.96 16.86 -6.14
CA ARG A 63 -1.10 15.73 -6.52
C ARG A 63 -1.24 14.72 -5.39
N LEU A 64 -1.71 13.52 -5.71
CA LEU A 64 -1.57 12.41 -4.76
C LEU A 64 -0.07 12.13 -4.66
N LYS A 65 0.50 12.31 -3.48
CA LYS A 65 1.75 11.62 -3.13
C LYS A 65 1.35 10.18 -2.87
N LYS A 66 2.06 9.24 -3.50
CA LYS A 66 1.97 7.83 -3.15
C LYS A 66 2.24 7.72 -1.66
N TRP A 67 1.29 7.19 -0.90
CA TRP A 67 1.48 6.97 0.53
C TRP A 67 2.62 5.97 0.70
N LYS A 68 3.62 6.36 1.47
CA LYS A 68 4.85 5.59 1.69
C LYS A 68 4.96 5.23 3.15
N THR A 69 5.42 4.02 3.45
CA THR A 69 5.91 3.67 4.79
C THR A 69 7.24 4.39 5.02
N GLU A 70 7.54 4.72 6.28
CA GLU A 70 8.67 5.54 6.72
C GLU A 70 10.02 5.13 6.08
N GLU A 71 10.25 3.82 5.86
CA GLU A 71 11.44 3.29 5.19
C GLU A 71 11.64 3.82 3.75
N SER A 72 10.56 4.07 3.02
CA SER A 72 10.62 4.46 1.61
C SER A 72 10.65 5.98 1.38
N GLU A 73 10.42 6.78 2.42
CA GLU A 73 10.64 8.23 2.40
C GLU A 73 12.12 8.56 2.62
N GLU A 74 12.79 7.86 3.54
CA GLU A 74 14.23 8.03 3.78
C GLU A 74 15.07 7.73 2.54
N GLU A 75 14.74 6.68 1.77
CA GLU A 75 15.51 6.35 0.56
C GLU A 75 15.35 7.39 -0.55
N GLU A 76 14.17 8.00 -0.67
CA GLU A 76 13.90 8.99 -1.72
C GLU A 76 14.56 10.32 -1.41
N ASP A 77 14.58 10.74 -0.14
CA ASP A 77 15.31 11.93 0.30
C ASP A 77 16.83 11.74 0.15
N LYS A 78 17.37 10.56 0.48
CA LYS A 78 18.78 10.20 0.24
C LYS A 78 19.14 10.21 -1.25
N GLU A 79 18.25 9.71 -2.11
CA GLU A 79 18.41 9.70 -3.56
C GLU A 79 18.37 11.13 -4.15
N ILE A 80 17.49 11.99 -3.63
CA ILE A 80 17.39 13.41 -4.03
C ILE A 80 18.63 14.19 -3.58
N GLU A 81 19.14 13.96 -2.37
CA GLU A 81 20.39 14.58 -1.91
C GLU A 81 21.59 14.14 -2.76
N LYS A 82 21.75 12.85 -3.04
CA LYS A 82 22.80 12.34 -3.93
C LYS A 82 22.78 13.00 -5.31
N LYS A 83 21.59 13.15 -5.90
CA LYS A 83 21.43 13.80 -7.22
C LYS A 83 21.76 15.29 -7.17
N LYS A 84 21.45 15.99 -6.07
CA LYS A 84 21.83 17.40 -5.90
C LYS A 84 23.34 17.58 -5.76
N GLU A 85 24.01 16.72 -5.01
CA GLU A 85 25.47 16.76 -4.84
C GLU A 85 26.21 16.47 -6.15
N GLN A 86 25.77 15.46 -6.90
CA GLN A 86 26.37 15.11 -8.19
C GLN A 86 26.24 16.25 -9.21
N ASN A 87 25.10 16.94 -9.23
CA ASN A 87 24.86 18.08 -10.13
C ASN A 87 25.71 19.31 -9.74
N LEU A 88 25.99 19.50 -8.44
CA LEU A 88 26.86 20.58 -7.94
C LEU A 88 28.35 20.32 -8.25
N LEU A 89 28.76 19.05 -8.30
CA LEU A 89 30.11 18.65 -8.70
C LEU A 89 30.35 18.94 -10.19
N PHE A 90 29.38 18.59 -11.04
CA PHE A 90 29.45 18.81 -12.49
C PHE A 90 29.47 20.30 -12.86
N SER A 91 28.86 21.16 -12.03
CA SER A 91 28.85 22.62 -12.23
C SER A 91 30.16 23.31 -11.83
N LYS A 92 31.10 22.62 -11.17
CA LYS A 92 32.39 23.17 -10.73
C LYS A 92 33.56 22.81 -11.65
N GLU A 93 33.35 21.96 -12.66
CA GLU A 93 34.38 21.53 -13.61
C GLU A 93 34.33 22.30 -14.95
N GLU A 94 33.36 23.20 -15.14
CA GLU A 94 33.20 24.01 -16.36
C GLU A 94 33.68 25.48 -16.23
N ASP A 95 34.27 25.87 -15.09
CA ASP A 95 34.93 27.18 -14.87
C ASP A 95 36.46 27.08 -14.79
#